data_AF-A0AA38T4D2-F1
#
_entry.id   AF-A0AA38T4D2-F1
#
_cell.length_a   1.000
_cell.length_b   1.000
_cell.length_c   1.000
_cell.angle_alpha   90.00
_cell.angle_beta   90.00
_cell.angle_gamma   90.00
#
_symmetry.space_group_name_H-M   'P 1'
#
loop_
_entity.id
_entity.type
_entity.pdbx_description
1 polymer ?
#
loop_
_entity_poly.entity_id
_entity_poly.type
_entity_poly.pdbx_seq_one_letter_code
_entity_poly.pdbx_strand_id
1 'polypeptide(L)'
;MGAQWSKQIERRKAVIAEKKRLRQLQERCGCKFPGSDWHPIDRKKWMSSLDPEKVKVNQIVWPGTHNSATDKIGIRVITRPFAQCQYMSVYRQLVLGARVLDIRVEENGNVCHGILNTYSVDVVIEDVKQFVAETESEIVILEIRTEYGRKDPPAFDKYLRERLGELLIHQDDDVFEKTIAEILPRRIICVWKPHESPEGKTGGPLWNSGHLIDNWINTDLPAKKFESNLKYLSKQPPVTSRKYFYRVENTSHRKRTTLWCA
;
A
#
# COMPACT_ATOMS: atom_id res chain seq x y z
N MET A 1 -17.28 -25.17 -24.28
CA MET A 1 -17.77 -23.87 -23.74
C MET A 1 -18.71 -23.99 -22.53
N GLY A 2 -19.57 -25.02 -22.41
CA GLY A 2 -20.54 -25.13 -21.29
C GLY A 2 -19.95 -25.32 -19.88
N ALA A 3 -18.84 -26.04 -19.73
CA ALA A 3 -18.23 -26.29 -18.41
C ALA A 3 -17.60 -25.03 -17.77
N GLN A 4 -17.01 -24.13 -18.57
CA GLN A 4 -16.45 -22.86 -18.07
C GLN A 4 -17.56 -21.88 -17.67
N TRP A 5 -18.67 -21.85 -18.42
CA TRP A 5 -19.84 -21.03 -18.10
C TRP A 5 -20.49 -21.44 -16.77
N SER A 6 -20.63 -22.75 -16.55
CA SER A 6 -21.12 -23.31 -15.27
C SER A 6 -20.22 -22.92 -14.09
N LYS A 7 -18.90 -23.05 -14.22
CA LYS A 7 -17.93 -22.60 -13.19
C LYS A 7 -18.04 -21.10 -12.88
N GLN A 8 -18.28 -20.26 -13.89
CA GLN A 8 -18.42 -18.82 -13.70
C GLN A 8 -19.73 -18.45 -12.97
N ILE A 9 -20.82 -19.18 -13.23
CA ILE A 9 -22.10 -19.00 -12.53
C ILE A 9 -21.95 -19.43 -11.07
N GLU A 10 -21.37 -20.59 -10.80
CA GLU A 10 -21.12 -21.06 -9.42
C GLU A 10 -20.20 -20.10 -8.66
N ARG A 11 -19.17 -19.56 -9.32
CA ARG A 11 -18.34 -18.52 -8.72
C ARG A 11 -19.13 -17.27 -8.34
N ARG A 12 -20.04 -16.80 -9.20
CA ARG A 12 -20.91 -15.65 -8.89
C ARG A 12 -21.83 -15.95 -7.71
N LYS A 13 -22.43 -17.14 -7.65
CA LYS A 13 -23.26 -17.57 -6.51
C LYS A 13 -22.46 -17.56 -5.21
N ALA A 14 -21.25 -18.10 -5.21
CA ALA A 14 -20.35 -18.10 -4.05
C ALA A 14 -20.04 -16.67 -3.57
N VAL A 15 -19.68 -15.77 -4.48
CA VAL A 15 -19.43 -14.35 -4.14
C VAL A 15 -20.67 -13.68 -3.54
N ILE A 16 -21.86 -13.94 -4.09
CA ILE A 16 -23.12 -13.38 -3.57
C ILE A 16 -23.41 -13.91 -2.16
N ALA A 17 -23.24 -15.22 -1.94
CA ALA A 17 -23.43 -15.85 -0.65
C ALA A 17 -22.49 -15.27 0.43
N GLU A 18 -21.20 -15.10 0.11
CA GLU A 18 -20.25 -14.51 1.04
C GLU A 18 -20.52 -13.03 1.32
N LYS A 19 -20.96 -12.25 0.32
CA LYS A 19 -21.42 -10.88 0.56
C LYS A 19 -22.64 -10.84 1.50
N LYS A 20 -23.57 -11.79 1.36
CA LYS A 20 -24.72 -11.91 2.28
C LYS A 20 -24.24 -12.24 3.69
N ARG A 21 -23.31 -13.18 3.85
CA ARG A 21 -22.70 -13.53 5.14
C ARG A 21 -22.06 -12.32 5.82
N LEU A 22 -21.29 -11.50 5.08
CA LEU A 22 -20.68 -10.29 5.64
C LEU A 22 -21.72 -9.24 6.08
N ARG A 23 -22.80 -9.05 5.31
CA ARG A 23 -23.90 -8.15 5.72
C ARG A 23 -24.56 -8.63 7.01
N GLN A 24 -24.86 -9.91 7.11
CA GLN A 24 -25.43 -10.50 8.33
C GLN A 24 -24.48 -10.36 9.52
N LEU A 25 -23.17 -10.53 9.30
CA LEU A 25 -22.17 -10.29 10.33
C LEU A 25 -22.16 -8.84 10.80
N GLN A 26 -22.22 -7.88 9.87
CA GLN A 26 -22.30 -6.45 10.18
C GLN A 26 -23.60 -6.10 10.94
N GLU A 27 -24.74 -6.65 10.53
CA GLU A 27 -26.03 -6.45 11.22
C GLU A 27 -25.98 -7.00 12.65
N ARG A 28 -25.34 -8.15 12.86
CA ARG A 28 -25.25 -8.81 14.17
C ARG A 28 -24.24 -8.16 15.11
N CYS A 29 -23.06 -7.79 14.60
CA CYS A 29 -21.92 -7.38 15.42
C CYS A 29 -21.68 -5.86 15.37
N GLY A 30 -22.26 -5.16 14.40
CA GLY A 30 -22.01 -3.73 14.16
C GLY A 30 -20.59 -3.45 13.67
N CYS A 31 -20.30 -2.15 13.52
CA CYS A 31 -18.96 -1.63 13.24
C CYS A 31 -18.55 -0.50 14.19
N LYS A 32 -19.32 -0.28 15.27
CA LYS A 32 -19.02 0.70 16.30
C LYS A 32 -18.13 0.05 17.36
N PHE A 33 -16.95 0.61 17.55
CA PHE A 33 -16.00 0.25 18.59
C PHE A 33 -15.39 1.53 19.18
N PRO A 34 -14.77 1.50 20.37
CA PRO A 34 -14.12 2.68 20.93
C PRO A 34 -13.15 3.33 19.94
N GLY A 35 -13.35 4.62 19.64
CA GLY A 35 -12.55 5.37 18.67
C GLY A 35 -12.95 5.22 17.20
N SER A 36 -13.98 4.43 16.86
CA SER A 36 -14.48 4.30 15.48
C SER A 36 -15.11 5.58 14.90
N ASP A 37 -15.41 6.55 15.76
CA ASP A 37 -15.90 7.89 15.46
C ASP A 37 -14.80 8.93 15.25
N TRP A 38 -13.55 8.60 15.62
CA TRP A 38 -12.42 9.49 15.42
C TRP A 38 -12.10 9.67 13.94
N HIS A 39 -11.89 10.92 13.53
CA HIS A 39 -11.44 11.28 12.20
C HIS A 39 -10.50 12.49 12.29
N PRO A 40 -9.42 12.52 11.50
CA PRO A 40 -8.55 13.68 11.47
C PRO A 40 -9.29 14.89 10.89
N ILE A 41 -9.04 16.07 11.47
CA ILE A 41 -9.62 17.34 10.99
C ILE A 41 -9.14 17.63 9.56
N ASP A 42 -7.85 17.43 9.31
CA ASP A 42 -7.25 17.53 7.99
C ASP A 42 -6.63 16.18 7.60
N ARG A 43 -7.23 15.51 6.61
CA ARG A 43 -6.72 14.22 6.09
C ARG A 43 -5.38 14.37 5.37
N LYS A 44 -5.07 15.55 4.85
CA LYS A 44 -3.79 15.80 4.17
C LYS A 44 -2.65 15.85 5.19
N LYS A 45 -2.92 16.31 6.41
CA LYS A 45 -1.94 16.54 7.49
C LYS A 45 -2.32 15.76 8.76
N TRP A 46 -2.76 14.52 8.62
CA TRP A 46 -3.30 13.80 9.77
C TRP A 46 -2.21 13.34 10.75
N MET A 47 -0.97 13.13 10.30
CA MET A 47 0.12 12.71 11.20
C MET A 47 0.55 13.85 12.13
N SER A 48 0.43 15.12 11.72
CA SER A 48 0.69 16.25 12.62
C SER A 48 -0.29 16.31 13.80
N SER A 49 -1.46 15.66 13.68
CA SER A 49 -2.45 15.56 14.78
C SER A 49 -2.16 14.42 15.78
N LEU A 50 -1.14 13.60 15.52
CA LEU A 50 -0.79 12.45 16.36
C LEU A 50 0.17 12.78 17.52
N ASP A 51 0.53 14.05 17.74
CA ASP A 51 1.63 14.44 18.65
C ASP A 51 2.98 13.84 18.19
N PRO A 52 3.61 14.43 17.15
CA PRO A 52 4.84 13.93 16.55
C PRO A 52 6.02 13.71 17.51
N GLU A 53 6.02 14.40 18.65
CA GLU A 53 7.06 14.30 19.70
C GLU A 53 6.89 13.07 20.59
N LYS A 54 5.72 12.40 20.55
CA LYS A 54 5.41 11.26 21.43
C LYS A 54 5.10 9.99 20.67
N VAL A 55 4.41 10.09 19.53
CA VAL A 55 4.01 8.92 18.76
C VAL A 55 5.20 8.34 18.01
N LYS A 56 5.47 7.07 18.31
CA LYS A 56 6.50 6.25 17.67
C LYS A 56 5.98 5.60 16.40
N VAL A 57 6.88 5.29 15.48
CA VAL A 57 6.54 4.65 14.18
C VAL A 57 5.78 3.33 14.37
N ASN A 58 6.14 2.50 15.34
CA ASN A 58 5.47 1.22 15.61
C ASN A 58 4.02 1.35 16.12
N GLN A 59 3.62 2.53 16.60
CA GLN A 59 2.28 2.84 17.11
C GLN A 59 1.32 3.31 16.02
N ILE A 60 1.83 3.65 14.85
CA ILE A 60 1.03 4.23 13.77
C ILE A 60 0.32 3.10 13.02
N VAL A 61 -0.97 3.33 12.75
CA VAL A 61 -1.74 2.55 11.76
C VAL A 61 -1.70 3.29 10.43
N TRP A 62 -1.16 2.66 9.39
CA TRP A 62 -0.84 3.29 8.12
C TRP A 62 -1.91 3.00 7.05
N PRO A 63 -2.68 4.00 6.60
CA PRO A 63 -3.54 3.84 5.44
C PRO A 63 -2.69 3.75 4.18
N GLY A 64 -3.09 2.90 3.25
CA GLY A 64 -2.30 2.57 2.06
C GLY A 64 -3.14 2.54 0.80
N THR A 65 -2.54 2.11 -0.31
CA THR A 65 -3.21 1.77 -1.56
C THR A 65 -2.44 0.68 -2.29
N HIS A 66 -3.15 -0.32 -2.81
CA HIS A 66 -2.59 -1.36 -3.69
C HIS A 66 -2.59 -0.89 -5.13
N ASN A 67 -1.51 -1.22 -5.85
CA ASN A 67 -1.35 -0.82 -7.25
C ASN A 67 -1.70 0.67 -7.44
N SER A 68 -1.08 1.52 -6.62
CA SER A 68 -1.52 2.89 -6.36
C SER A 68 -1.58 3.74 -7.62
N ALA A 69 -0.66 3.51 -8.55
CA ALA A 69 -0.51 4.29 -9.78
C ALA A 69 -1.22 3.66 -11.01
N THR A 70 -2.37 3.01 -10.80
CA THR A 70 -3.16 2.37 -11.88
C THR A 70 -4.37 3.18 -12.36
N ASP A 71 -4.49 4.45 -11.98
CA ASP A 71 -5.63 5.32 -12.32
C ASP A 71 -5.83 5.55 -13.82
N LYS A 72 -4.74 5.55 -14.59
CA LYS A 72 -4.74 5.71 -16.06
C LYS A 72 -4.40 4.44 -16.84
N ILE A 73 -4.29 3.28 -16.17
CA ILE A 73 -3.78 2.06 -16.80
C ILE A 73 -4.62 1.57 -17.97
N GLY A 74 -3.96 1.10 -19.04
CA GLY A 74 -4.61 0.47 -20.18
C GLY A 74 -5.66 1.32 -20.90
N ILE A 75 -6.43 0.65 -21.76
CA ILE A 75 -7.49 1.27 -22.59
C ILE A 75 -8.79 1.27 -21.80
N ARG A 76 -9.41 2.46 -21.65
CA ARG A 76 -10.51 2.76 -20.71
C ARG A 76 -11.65 1.73 -20.66
N VAL A 77 -12.06 1.20 -21.80
CA VAL A 77 -13.22 0.29 -21.90
C VAL A 77 -12.80 -1.16 -22.15
N ILE A 78 -11.55 -1.40 -22.55
CA ILE A 78 -11.08 -2.73 -22.97
C ILE A 78 -10.30 -3.40 -21.86
N THR A 79 -9.13 -2.85 -21.49
CA THR A 79 -8.20 -3.50 -20.57
C THR A 79 -8.22 -2.90 -19.18
N ARG A 80 -8.52 -1.59 -19.05
CA ARG A 80 -8.61 -0.88 -17.76
C ARG A 80 -9.56 -1.53 -16.75
N PRO A 81 -10.76 -2.01 -17.12
CA PRO A 81 -11.70 -2.62 -16.16
C PRO A 81 -11.16 -3.85 -15.42
N PHE A 82 -10.08 -4.46 -15.92
CA PHE A 82 -9.46 -5.65 -15.36
C PHE A 82 -8.16 -5.37 -14.60
N ALA A 83 -7.59 -4.17 -14.73
CA ALA A 83 -6.28 -3.82 -14.17
C ALA A 83 -6.28 -2.56 -13.29
N GLN A 84 -7.31 -1.72 -13.37
CA GLN A 84 -7.42 -0.52 -12.56
C GLN A 84 -7.79 -0.86 -11.11
N CYS A 85 -6.89 -0.52 -10.18
CA CYS A 85 -7.11 -0.64 -8.74
C CYS A 85 -7.51 0.71 -8.12
N GLN A 86 -7.02 1.82 -8.68
CA GLN A 86 -7.29 3.18 -8.21
C GLN A 86 -7.97 4.04 -9.26
N TYR A 87 -8.74 5.05 -8.83
CA TYR A 87 -9.34 6.05 -9.73
C TYR A 87 -8.68 7.43 -9.61
N MET A 88 -7.87 7.62 -8.57
CA MET A 88 -7.26 8.89 -8.22
C MET A 88 -5.76 8.84 -8.49
N SER A 89 -5.14 9.98 -8.80
CA SER A 89 -3.68 10.07 -8.87
C SER A 89 -3.04 9.77 -7.51
N VAL A 90 -1.74 9.51 -7.50
CA VAL A 90 -0.98 9.25 -6.27
C VAL A 90 -1.07 10.45 -5.33
N TYR A 91 -0.88 11.67 -5.85
CA TYR A 91 -1.02 12.88 -5.04
C TYR A 91 -2.40 12.99 -4.37
N ARG A 92 -3.50 12.70 -5.10
CA ARG A 92 -4.85 12.74 -4.53
C ARG A 92 -5.08 11.67 -3.46
N GLN A 93 -4.49 10.48 -3.62
CA GLN A 93 -4.51 9.43 -2.58
C GLN A 93 -3.82 9.93 -1.29
N LEU A 94 -2.66 10.56 -1.42
CA LEU A 94 -1.92 11.15 -0.28
C LEU A 94 -2.72 12.26 0.42
N VAL A 95 -3.33 13.17 -0.35
CA VAL A 95 -4.20 14.24 0.19
C VAL A 95 -5.41 13.69 0.96
N LEU A 96 -5.92 12.51 0.58
CA LEU A 96 -7.04 11.86 1.26
C LEU A 96 -6.63 10.99 2.45
N GLY A 97 -5.34 10.93 2.78
CA GLY A 97 -4.82 10.31 3.99
C GLY A 97 -4.01 9.02 3.78
N ALA A 98 -3.83 8.55 2.54
CA ALA A 98 -2.95 7.41 2.28
C ALA A 98 -1.49 7.77 2.59
N ARG A 99 -0.76 6.88 3.24
CA ARG A 99 0.67 7.01 3.56
C ARG A 99 1.50 5.80 3.12
N VAL A 100 0.87 4.72 2.64
CA VAL A 100 1.57 3.57 2.02
C VAL A 100 1.18 3.45 0.55
N LEU A 101 2.16 3.47 -0.34
CA LEU A 101 1.94 3.36 -1.77
C LEU A 101 2.60 2.07 -2.28
N ASP A 102 1.82 1.15 -2.87
CA ASP A 102 2.34 0.03 -3.67
C ASP A 102 2.45 0.44 -5.15
N ILE A 103 3.68 0.55 -5.66
CA ILE A 103 4.00 0.95 -7.03
C ILE A 103 4.72 -0.20 -7.72
N ARG A 104 4.31 -0.51 -8.95
CA ARG A 104 4.87 -1.63 -9.70
C ARG A 104 5.43 -1.16 -11.02
N VAL A 105 6.66 -1.53 -11.32
CA VAL A 105 7.40 -1.04 -12.50
C VAL A 105 7.87 -2.18 -13.39
N GLU A 106 8.14 -1.85 -14.65
CA GLU A 106 8.80 -2.72 -15.65
C GLU A 106 10.12 -2.11 -16.13
N GLU A 107 10.83 -2.80 -17.04
CA GLU A 107 12.23 -2.50 -17.41
C GLU A 107 12.48 -1.05 -17.87
N ASN A 108 11.48 -0.39 -18.48
CA ASN A 108 11.61 0.99 -18.94
C ASN A 108 11.25 2.03 -17.86
N GLY A 109 11.01 1.60 -16.62
CA GLY A 109 10.62 2.47 -15.51
C GLY A 109 9.18 2.97 -15.58
N ASN A 110 8.33 2.42 -16.45
CA ASN A 110 6.90 2.74 -16.43
C ASN A 110 6.19 1.95 -15.34
N VAL A 111 5.15 2.55 -14.79
CA VAL A 111 4.23 1.83 -13.91
C VAL A 111 3.43 0.80 -14.72
N CYS A 112 3.25 -0.39 -14.17
CA CYS A 112 2.54 -1.48 -14.82
C CYS A 112 1.68 -2.35 -13.87
N HIS A 113 0.84 -3.18 -14.47
CA HIS A 113 0.11 -4.27 -13.82
C HIS A 113 -0.05 -5.42 -14.81
N GLY A 114 0.64 -6.52 -14.55
CA GLY A 114 0.93 -7.55 -15.55
C GLY A 114 1.59 -6.95 -16.81
N ILE A 115 0.96 -7.19 -17.96
CA ILE A 115 1.47 -6.72 -19.26
C ILE A 115 1.07 -5.27 -19.58
N LEU A 116 0.17 -4.67 -18.80
CA LEU A 116 -0.37 -3.35 -19.08
C LEU A 116 0.48 -2.29 -18.41
N ASN A 117 0.85 -1.27 -19.17
CA ASN A 117 1.62 -0.14 -18.68
C ASN A 117 0.74 1.11 -18.60
N THR A 118 1.23 2.10 -17.88
CA THR A 118 0.67 3.45 -17.82
C THR A 118 1.80 4.47 -18.01
N TYR A 119 1.92 5.46 -17.14
CA TYR A 119 2.92 6.52 -17.19
C TYR A 119 4.22 6.15 -16.46
N SER A 120 5.29 6.95 -16.69
CA SER A 120 6.59 6.82 -16.02
C SER A 120 6.46 6.94 -14.50
N VAL A 121 7.28 6.18 -13.77
CA VAL A 121 7.43 6.30 -12.31
C VAL A 121 7.84 7.72 -11.87
N ASP A 122 8.43 8.54 -12.75
CA ASP A 122 8.73 9.95 -12.47
C ASP A 122 7.49 10.71 -11.99
N VAL A 123 6.32 10.45 -12.59
CA VAL A 123 5.06 11.09 -12.20
C VAL A 123 4.71 10.76 -10.75
N VAL A 124 4.95 9.52 -10.33
CA VAL A 124 4.72 9.08 -8.94
C VAL A 124 5.68 9.78 -8.00
N ILE A 125 6.95 9.87 -8.35
CA ILE A 125 7.97 10.51 -7.53
C ILE A 125 7.67 12.00 -7.36
N GLU A 126 7.27 12.70 -8.43
CA GLU A 126 6.91 14.11 -8.34
C GLU A 126 5.63 14.34 -7.53
N ASP A 127 4.62 13.47 -7.66
CA ASP A 127 3.41 13.50 -6.82
C ASP A 127 3.77 13.36 -5.31
N VAL A 128 4.68 12.45 -4.97
CA VAL A 128 5.14 12.24 -3.59
C VAL A 128 5.94 13.44 -3.09
N LYS A 129 6.89 13.94 -3.89
CA LYS A 129 7.71 15.11 -3.53
C LYS A 129 6.86 16.36 -3.35
N GLN A 130 5.87 16.59 -4.21
CA GLN A 130 4.91 17.67 -4.07
C GLN A 130 4.17 17.56 -2.73
N PHE A 131 3.63 16.39 -2.41
CA PHE A 131 2.92 16.17 -1.15
C PHE A 131 3.81 16.45 0.08
N VAL A 132 5.04 15.93 0.06
CA VAL A 132 6.03 16.13 1.12
C VAL A 132 6.40 17.63 1.24
N ALA A 133 6.57 18.35 0.13
CA ALA A 133 6.85 19.79 0.16
C ALA A 133 5.70 20.64 0.74
N GLU A 134 4.44 20.18 0.61
CA GLU A 134 3.24 20.89 1.08
C GLU A 134 2.81 20.52 2.52
N THR A 135 3.57 19.64 3.17
CA THR A 135 3.30 19.14 4.53
C THR A 135 4.55 19.25 5.39
N GLU A 136 4.45 18.96 6.69
CA GLU A 136 5.56 19.13 7.63
C GLU A 136 5.96 17.81 8.28
N SER A 137 4.99 17.11 8.92
CA SER A 137 5.26 15.89 9.71
C SER A 137 4.89 14.58 9.02
N GLU A 138 4.38 14.63 7.78
CA GLU A 138 3.84 13.46 7.11
C GLU A 138 4.97 12.56 6.57
N ILE A 139 4.90 11.27 6.89
CA ILE A 139 5.84 10.25 6.43
C ILE A 139 5.14 9.37 5.38
N VAL A 140 5.80 9.12 4.25
CA VAL A 140 5.30 8.25 3.18
C VAL A 140 6.14 6.98 3.09
N ILE A 141 5.48 5.83 3.17
CA ILE A 141 6.05 4.52 2.83
C ILE A 141 5.80 4.30 1.34
N LEU A 142 6.85 4.46 0.55
CA LEU A 142 6.84 4.25 -0.89
C LEU A 142 7.42 2.87 -1.20
N GLU A 143 6.54 1.88 -1.35
CA GLU A 143 6.94 0.56 -1.83
C GLU A 143 6.96 0.57 -3.36
N ILE A 144 8.13 0.33 -3.94
CA ILE A 144 8.29 0.13 -5.37
C ILE A 144 8.83 -1.28 -5.58
N ARG A 145 8.21 -2.01 -6.50
CA ARG A 145 8.61 -3.37 -6.85
C ARG A 145 8.61 -3.58 -8.36
N THR A 146 9.44 -4.50 -8.82
CA THR A 146 9.30 -5.01 -10.19
C THR A 146 8.05 -5.89 -10.25
N GLU A 147 7.21 -5.67 -11.27
CA GLU A 147 6.00 -6.46 -11.44
C GLU A 147 6.34 -7.92 -11.79
N TYR A 148 5.54 -8.86 -11.29
CA TYR A 148 5.78 -10.29 -11.54
C TYR A 148 5.85 -10.61 -13.04
N GLY A 149 6.92 -11.29 -13.45
CA GLY A 149 7.17 -11.62 -14.85
C GLY A 149 7.69 -10.45 -15.71
N ARG A 150 8.07 -9.33 -15.09
CA ARG A 150 8.81 -8.23 -15.72
C ARG A 150 10.27 -8.24 -15.26
N LYS A 151 11.11 -7.51 -15.98
CA LYS A 151 12.51 -7.26 -15.61
C LYS A 151 12.63 -5.97 -14.83
N ASP A 152 13.68 -5.91 -14.02
CA ASP A 152 14.01 -4.70 -13.27
C ASP A 152 14.40 -3.56 -14.21
N PRO A 153 14.03 -2.31 -13.90
CA PRO A 153 14.64 -1.18 -14.57
C PRO A 153 16.16 -1.15 -14.30
N PRO A 154 17.01 -0.87 -15.31
CA PRO A 154 18.45 -0.82 -15.12
C PRO A 154 18.88 0.22 -14.09
N ALA A 155 19.76 -0.17 -13.14
CA ALA A 155 20.30 0.71 -12.11
C ALA A 155 19.25 1.51 -11.31
N PHE A 156 18.06 0.91 -11.11
CA PHE A 156 16.92 1.62 -10.52
C PHE A 156 17.15 2.03 -9.07
N ASP A 157 17.96 1.28 -8.31
CA ASP A 157 18.36 1.63 -6.96
C ASP A 157 19.14 2.96 -6.90
N LYS A 158 20.04 3.19 -7.87
CA LYS A 158 20.75 4.46 -8.03
C LYS A 158 19.77 5.58 -8.41
N TYR A 159 18.91 5.33 -9.39
CA TYR A 159 17.89 6.29 -9.81
C TYR A 159 16.99 6.73 -8.63
N LEU A 160 16.48 5.80 -7.82
CA LEU A 160 15.63 6.14 -6.67
C LEU A 160 16.37 6.99 -5.63
N ARG A 161 17.63 6.66 -5.33
CA ARG A 161 18.47 7.44 -4.42
C ARG A 161 18.68 8.87 -4.91
N GLU A 162 18.97 9.04 -6.19
CA GLU A 162 19.21 10.36 -6.79
C GLU A 162 17.92 11.20 -6.86
N ARG A 163 16.78 10.58 -7.16
CA ARG A 163 15.50 11.29 -7.30
C ARG A 163 14.86 11.70 -5.98
N LEU A 164 15.02 10.87 -4.94
CA LEU A 164 14.43 11.11 -3.61
C LEU A 164 15.40 11.82 -2.66
N GLY A 165 16.71 11.59 -2.81
CA GLY A 165 17.77 12.33 -2.13
C GLY A 165 17.60 12.40 -0.61
N GLU A 166 17.71 13.61 -0.08
CA GLU A 166 17.67 13.90 1.37
C GLU A 166 16.30 13.63 2.02
N LEU A 167 15.25 13.39 1.23
CA LEU A 167 13.93 13.01 1.76
C LEU A 167 13.91 11.57 2.28
N LEU A 168 14.88 10.73 1.88
CA LEU A 168 14.93 9.33 2.25
C LEU A 168 15.20 9.13 3.74
N ILE A 169 14.29 8.41 4.40
CA ILE A 169 14.52 7.81 5.71
C ILE A 169 15.32 6.54 5.45
N HIS A 170 16.60 6.58 5.82
CA HIS A 170 17.48 5.43 5.65
C HIS A 170 17.00 4.23 6.45
N GLN A 171 17.35 3.03 5.99
CA GLN A 171 17.04 1.82 6.70
C GLN A 171 17.74 1.83 8.06
N ASP A 172 16.95 1.67 9.11
CA ASP A 172 17.37 1.66 10.50
C ASP A 172 16.40 0.78 11.29
N ASP A 173 16.91 -0.28 11.90
CA ASP A 173 16.10 -1.22 12.69
C ASP A 173 15.47 -0.55 13.92
N ASP A 174 16.08 0.55 14.40
CA ASP A 174 15.59 1.32 15.54
C ASP A 174 14.52 2.34 15.14
N VAL A 175 14.20 2.51 13.85
CA VAL A 175 13.18 3.49 13.40
C VAL A 175 11.83 3.25 14.06
N PHE A 176 11.50 1.99 14.35
CA PHE A 176 10.23 1.60 14.95
C PHE A 176 10.05 2.16 16.36
N GLU A 177 11.15 2.42 17.06
CA GLU A 177 11.16 3.00 18.41
C GLU A 177 11.32 4.53 18.41
N LYS A 178 11.62 5.12 17.25
CA LYS A 178 11.71 6.57 17.09
C LYS A 178 10.35 7.21 16.95
N THR A 179 10.23 8.39 17.51
CA THR A 179 9.10 9.30 17.31
C THR A 179 9.12 9.87 15.89
N ILE A 180 7.99 10.41 15.45
CA ILE A 180 7.91 11.11 14.16
C ILE A 180 8.92 12.27 14.13
N ALA A 181 9.01 13.04 15.22
CA ALA A 181 9.91 14.19 15.33
C ALA A 181 11.39 13.81 15.17
N GLU A 182 11.84 12.67 15.75
CA GLU A 182 13.22 12.20 15.63
C GLU A 182 13.61 11.75 14.20
N ILE A 183 12.63 11.47 13.34
CA ILE A 183 12.87 11.00 11.96
C ILE A 183 12.93 12.19 11.00
N LEU A 184 12.28 13.30 11.33
CA LEU A 184 12.32 14.53 10.55
C LEU A 184 13.77 15.09 10.48
N PRO A 185 14.15 15.76 9.37
CA PRO A 185 13.33 16.19 8.24
C PRO A 185 13.15 15.14 7.13
N ARG A 186 13.68 13.92 7.29
CA ARG A 186 13.50 12.82 6.33
C ARG A 186 12.07 12.29 6.42
N ARG A 187 11.44 12.03 5.27
CA ARG A 187 9.99 11.79 5.20
C ARG A 187 9.55 10.66 4.28
N ILE A 188 10.47 9.99 3.60
CA ILE A 188 10.15 8.91 2.65
C ILE A 188 10.88 7.63 3.04
N ILE A 189 10.14 6.63 3.50
CA ILE A 189 10.63 5.24 3.61
C ILE A 189 10.44 4.60 2.24
N CYS A 190 11.50 4.50 1.44
CA CYS A 190 11.43 3.88 0.12
C CYS A 190 11.84 2.41 0.20
N VAL A 191 10.89 1.49 0.03
CA VAL A 191 11.15 0.06 -0.01
C VAL A 191 11.27 -0.37 -1.46
N TRP A 192 12.48 -0.77 -1.89
CA TRP A 192 12.72 -1.24 -3.25
C TRP A 192 12.82 -2.77 -3.28
N LYS A 193 11.95 -3.40 -4.08
CA LYS A 193 11.87 -4.85 -4.26
C LYS A 193 12.18 -5.23 -5.71
N PRO A 194 13.47 -5.38 -6.07
CA PRO A 194 13.84 -5.90 -7.38
C PRO A 194 13.43 -7.37 -7.52
N HIS A 195 13.35 -7.85 -8.75
CA HIS A 195 13.13 -9.25 -9.09
C HIS A 195 14.46 -9.99 -9.35
N GLU A 196 15.39 -9.36 -10.07
CA GLU A 196 16.63 -10.00 -10.53
C GLU A 196 17.88 -9.37 -9.87
N SER A 197 17.83 -8.07 -9.63
CA SER A 197 18.90 -7.28 -9.03
C SER A 197 19.01 -7.60 -7.54
N PRO A 198 20.21 -7.46 -6.93
CA PRO A 198 20.37 -7.64 -5.50
C PRO A 198 19.51 -6.62 -4.73
N GLU A 199 18.92 -7.07 -3.62
CA GLU A 199 18.22 -6.16 -2.71
C GLU A 199 19.18 -5.16 -2.06
N GLY A 200 18.61 -4.07 -1.52
CA GLY A 200 19.34 -3.07 -0.76
C GLY A 200 20.08 -3.65 0.44
N LYS A 201 21.28 -3.12 0.72
CA LYS A 201 22.06 -3.47 1.90
C LYS A 201 21.41 -2.90 3.16
N THR A 202 21.45 -3.67 4.26
CA THR A 202 21.09 -3.19 5.59
C THR A 202 21.81 -1.89 5.93
N GLY A 203 21.10 -0.92 6.51
CA GLY A 203 21.62 0.42 6.81
C GLY A 203 21.70 1.36 5.60
N GLY A 204 21.28 0.92 4.42
CA GLY A 204 21.32 1.73 3.20
C GLY A 204 20.19 2.78 3.11
N PRO A 205 20.23 3.68 2.11
CA PRO A 205 19.18 4.68 1.91
C PRO A 205 17.82 4.10 1.49
N LEU A 206 17.82 2.90 0.88
CA LEU A 206 16.61 2.19 0.48
C LEU A 206 16.39 1.00 1.40
N TRP A 207 15.14 0.76 1.74
CA TRP A 207 14.71 -0.36 2.55
C TRP A 207 14.57 -1.61 1.68
N ASN A 208 14.97 -2.76 2.23
CA ASN A 208 14.81 -4.06 1.60
C ASN A 208 13.45 -4.71 1.91
N SER A 209 13.14 -5.83 1.26
CA SER A 209 11.82 -6.45 1.37
C SER A 209 11.53 -7.07 2.74
N GLY A 210 12.58 -7.41 3.49
CA GLY A 210 12.51 -8.07 4.79
C GLY A 210 11.80 -7.26 5.88
N HIS A 211 11.67 -5.94 5.70
CA HIS A 211 11.01 -5.04 6.65
C HIS A 211 9.49 -4.97 6.49
N LEU A 212 8.94 -5.61 5.45
CA LEU A 212 7.50 -5.67 5.16
C LEU A 212 7.00 -7.12 5.27
N ILE A 213 6.23 -7.40 6.32
CA ILE A 213 5.58 -8.70 6.49
C ILE A 213 4.20 -8.64 5.83
N ASP A 214 4.03 -9.35 4.73
CA ASP A 214 2.79 -9.39 3.95
C ASP A 214 2.13 -10.77 4.00
N ASN A 215 0.81 -10.78 4.21
CA ASN A 215 0.01 -12.00 4.30
C ASN A 215 -1.13 -12.01 3.27
N TRP A 216 -0.79 -11.58 2.04
CA TRP A 216 -1.75 -11.57 0.94
C TRP A 216 -2.25 -12.96 0.60
N ILE A 217 -3.55 -13.06 0.30
CA ILE A 217 -4.16 -14.27 -0.23
C ILE A 217 -4.86 -14.00 -1.56
N ASN A 218 -4.68 -14.90 -2.51
CA ASN A 218 -5.33 -14.83 -3.82
C ASN A 218 -6.78 -15.31 -3.72
N THR A 219 -7.71 -14.38 -3.47
CA THR A 219 -9.13 -14.70 -3.47
C THR A 219 -10.00 -13.50 -3.85
N ASP A 220 -11.07 -13.73 -4.60
CA ASP A 220 -12.13 -12.74 -4.87
C ASP A 220 -13.35 -12.94 -3.93
N LEU A 221 -13.27 -13.91 -3.02
CA LEU A 221 -14.30 -14.29 -2.07
C LEU A 221 -14.25 -13.37 -0.84
N PRO A 222 -15.25 -12.49 -0.64
CA PRO A 222 -15.15 -11.42 0.35
C PRO A 222 -15.08 -11.88 1.81
N ALA A 223 -15.87 -12.88 2.21
CA ALA A 223 -15.86 -13.39 3.57
C ALA A 223 -14.57 -14.16 3.85
N LYS A 224 -14.09 -14.95 2.87
CA LYS A 224 -12.79 -15.62 2.97
C LYS A 224 -11.65 -14.61 3.11
N LYS A 225 -11.70 -13.50 2.37
CA LYS A 225 -10.73 -12.41 2.47
C LYS A 225 -10.77 -11.74 3.85
N PHE A 226 -11.97 -11.40 4.33
CA PHE A 226 -12.17 -10.82 5.66
C PHE A 226 -11.64 -11.72 6.79
N GLU A 227 -11.97 -13.00 6.79
CA GLU A 227 -11.52 -13.97 7.79
C GLU A 227 -10.01 -14.16 7.77
N SER A 228 -9.42 -14.23 6.58
CA SER A 228 -7.97 -14.28 6.42
C SER A 228 -7.32 -13.04 7.01
N ASN A 229 -7.86 -11.86 6.71
CA ASN A 229 -7.34 -10.60 7.22
C ASN A 229 -7.41 -10.54 8.75
N LEU A 230 -8.54 -10.92 9.37
CA LEU A 230 -8.64 -11.02 10.83
C LEU A 230 -7.65 -12.01 11.42
N LYS A 231 -7.47 -13.18 10.79
CA LYS A 231 -6.50 -14.20 11.22
C LYS A 231 -5.06 -13.70 11.21
N TYR A 232 -4.68 -12.91 10.20
CA TYR A 232 -3.31 -12.38 10.12
C TYR A 232 -3.12 -11.15 11.00
N LEU A 233 -4.14 -10.29 11.15
CA LEU A 233 -4.13 -9.22 12.14
C LEU A 233 -3.93 -9.77 13.56
N SER A 234 -4.62 -10.85 13.92
CA SER A 234 -4.51 -11.46 15.25
C SER A 234 -3.16 -12.14 15.53
N LYS A 235 -2.32 -12.32 14.51
CA LYS A 235 -0.98 -12.89 14.63
C LYS A 235 0.11 -11.84 14.73
N GLN A 236 -0.22 -10.56 14.48
CA GLN A 236 0.76 -9.50 14.60
C GLN A 236 1.14 -9.33 16.08
N PRO A 237 2.42 -9.08 16.37
CA PRO A 237 2.84 -8.85 17.74
C PRO A 237 2.23 -7.54 18.29
N PRO A 238 2.16 -7.42 19.63
CA PRO A 238 1.80 -6.17 20.29
C PRO A 238 2.66 -5.01 19.78
N VAL A 239 2.08 -3.81 19.76
CA VAL A 239 2.75 -2.59 19.28
C VAL A 239 4.14 -2.39 19.86
N THR A 240 4.33 -2.70 21.15
CA THR A 240 5.61 -2.55 21.88
C THR A 240 6.73 -3.51 21.46
N SER A 241 6.46 -4.48 20.58
CA SER A 241 7.46 -5.44 20.10
C SER A 241 7.52 -5.57 18.58
N ARG A 242 6.83 -4.68 17.85
CA ARG A 242 6.85 -4.64 16.39
C ARG A 242 8.18 -4.12 15.88
N LYS A 243 8.84 -4.92 15.03
CA LYS A 243 10.13 -4.58 14.37
C LYS A 243 10.04 -4.57 12.85
N TYR A 244 8.83 -4.64 12.33
CA TYR A 244 8.54 -4.73 10.90
C TYR A 244 7.26 -3.92 10.64
N PHE A 245 7.05 -3.56 9.39
CA PHE A 245 5.74 -3.11 8.91
C PHE A 245 4.87 -4.34 8.64
N TYR A 246 3.75 -4.46 9.32
CA TYR A 246 2.86 -5.62 9.21
C TYR A 246 1.65 -5.30 8.34
N ARG A 247 1.65 -5.79 7.11
CA ARG A 247 0.58 -5.50 6.17
C ARG A 247 -0.54 -6.54 6.24
N VAL A 248 -1.77 -6.04 6.20
CA VAL A 248 -2.95 -6.81 5.83
C VAL A 248 -3.67 -6.12 4.67
N GLU A 249 -3.74 -6.81 3.54
CA GLU A 249 -4.34 -6.30 2.32
C GLU A 249 -5.83 -6.65 2.25
N ASN A 250 -6.72 -5.65 2.07
CA ASN A 250 -8.17 -5.88 1.96
C ASN A 250 -8.73 -5.72 0.53
N THR A 251 -7.88 -5.88 -0.49
CA THR A 251 -8.31 -5.89 -1.89
C THR A 251 -8.92 -7.24 -2.25
N SER A 252 -10.09 -7.22 -2.91
CA SER A 252 -10.63 -8.39 -3.61
C SER A 252 -10.85 -8.02 -5.07
N HIS A 253 -10.63 -8.96 -5.99
CA HIS A 253 -10.81 -8.73 -7.42
C HIS A 253 -12.30 -8.54 -7.75
N ARG A 254 -12.82 -7.34 -7.51
CA ARG A 254 -13.95 -6.67 -8.18
C ARG A 254 -14.24 -5.32 -7.52
N LYS A 255 -13.84 -4.26 -8.25
CA LYS A 255 -14.41 -2.91 -8.22
C LYS A 255 -14.86 -2.43 -6.84
N ARG A 256 -13.90 -2.04 -5.99
CA ARG A 256 -13.99 -0.91 -5.07
C ARG A 256 -12.69 -0.81 -4.31
N THR A 257 -12.05 0.34 -4.46
CA THR A 257 -10.91 0.80 -3.68
C THR A 257 -11.16 0.53 -2.20
N THR A 258 -10.28 -0.24 -1.57
CA THR A 258 -10.31 -0.44 -0.11
C THR A 258 -9.28 0.48 0.52
N LEU A 259 -9.66 1.14 1.61
CA LEU A 259 -8.76 1.81 2.54
C LEU A 259 -8.04 0.74 3.39
N TRP A 260 -6.83 1.04 3.87
CA TRP A 260 -5.91 0.05 4.47
C TRP A 260 -5.61 0.40 5.90
N CYS A 261 -5.17 -0.60 6.65
CA CYS A 261 -4.48 -0.44 7.92
C CYS A 261 -3.23 -1.33 7.84
N ALA A 262 -2.04 -0.72 7.78
CA ALA A 262 -0.76 -1.36 8.11
C ALA A 262 -0.39 -1.04 9.56
#